data_AF-A0A3A0UKW4-F1
#
_entry.id   AF-A0A3A0UKW4-F1
#
_cell.length_a   1.000
_cell.length_b   1.000
_cell.length_c   1.000
_cell.angle_alpha   90.00
_cell.angle_beta   90.00
_cell.angle_gamma   90.00
#
_symmetry.space_group_name_H-M   'P 1'
#
loop_
_entity.id
_entity.type
_entity.pdbx_description
1 polymer ?
#
loop_
_entity_poly.entity_id
_entity_poly.type
_entity_poly.pdbx_seq_one_letter_code
_entity_poly.pdbx_strand_id
1 'polypeptide(L)'
;MAMTNEEKFKILADQIKITEHLDSEILENSELTRVDVKTSDRTWVFQITFPHFLTIENYLLFTGAIIEEFKTIADVKCNFTVKDKTNQDEFAIKYFSHCIDQTKLSPKVKGQLKQKRLIMSGDVLKVMCQNDVERDHFDKACNGSLIAAYQQCGFNISKVVFETDSAVNDGDLASLEAHI
;
A
#
# COMPACT_ATOMS: atom_id res chain seq x y z
N MET A 1 27.52 -10.01 22.75
CA MET A 1 26.87 -8.83 22.14
C MET A 1 25.50 -9.27 21.67
N ALA A 2 24.46 -8.46 21.88
CA ALA A 2 23.14 -8.76 21.33
C ALA A 2 23.13 -8.35 19.84
N MET A 3 22.54 -9.20 19.00
CA MET A 3 22.41 -8.98 17.57
C MET A 3 21.58 -7.72 17.27
N THR A 4 22.05 -6.87 16.36
CA THR A 4 21.36 -5.63 15.97
C THR A 4 20.13 -5.93 15.10
N ASN A 5 19.26 -4.94 14.90
CA ASN A 5 18.06 -5.14 14.09
C ASN A 5 18.38 -5.24 12.59
N GLU A 6 19.44 -4.56 12.14
CA GLU A 6 19.98 -4.63 10.78
C GLU A 6 20.57 -6.00 10.50
N GLU A 7 21.33 -6.56 11.45
CA GLU A 7 21.83 -7.93 11.34
C GLU A 7 20.64 -8.92 11.23
N LYS A 8 19.58 -8.73 12.03
CA LYS A 8 18.39 -9.59 11.99
C LYS A 8 17.69 -9.52 10.64
N PHE A 9 17.62 -8.32 10.04
CA PHE A 9 17.08 -8.15 8.70
C PHE A 9 17.92 -8.89 7.67
N LYS A 10 19.26 -8.79 7.73
CA LYS A 10 20.15 -9.51 6.81
C LYS A 10 19.97 -11.03 6.89
N ILE A 11 19.83 -11.58 8.10
CA ILE A 11 19.51 -13.01 8.27
C ILE A 11 18.15 -13.35 7.64
N LEU A 12 17.13 -12.53 7.88
CA LEU A 12 15.80 -12.74 7.26
C LEU A 12 15.91 -12.70 5.73
N ALA A 13 16.61 -11.72 5.16
CA ALA A 13 16.78 -11.55 3.73
C ALA A 13 17.48 -12.76 3.08
N ASP A 14 18.50 -13.31 3.77
CA ASP A 14 19.17 -14.53 3.36
C ASP A 14 18.24 -15.76 3.42
N GLN A 15 17.48 -15.92 4.52
CA GLN A 15 16.51 -17.01 4.69
C GLN A 15 15.46 -17.03 3.58
N ILE A 16 14.92 -15.86 3.21
CA ILE A 16 13.91 -15.73 2.16
C ILE A 16 14.53 -15.58 0.75
N LYS A 17 15.88 -15.66 0.64
CA LYS A 17 16.64 -15.63 -0.62
C LYS A 17 16.36 -14.41 -1.50
N ILE A 18 16.18 -13.24 -0.88
CA ILE A 18 15.86 -11.97 -1.57
C ILE A 18 17.08 -11.07 -1.74
N THR A 19 18.22 -11.40 -1.12
CA THR A 19 19.40 -10.55 -1.02
C THR A 19 19.86 -9.97 -2.35
N GLU A 20 19.85 -10.75 -3.44
CA GLU A 20 20.29 -10.31 -4.77
C GLU A 20 19.26 -9.42 -5.51
N HIS A 21 18.02 -9.35 -5.01
CA HIS A 21 16.93 -8.56 -5.59
C HIS A 21 16.75 -7.21 -4.91
N LEU A 22 17.37 -7.00 -3.74
CA LEU A 22 17.36 -5.74 -3.02
C LEU A 22 18.64 -4.97 -3.34
N ASP A 23 18.51 -3.65 -3.45
CA ASP A 23 19.67 -2.79 -3.53
C ASP A 23 20.43 -2.75 -2.19
N SER A 24 21.71 -2.38 -2.26
CA SER A 24 22.60 -2.39 -1.08
C SER A 24 22.10 -1.46 0.02
N GLU A 25 21.46 -0.33 -0.31
CA GLU A 25 20.98 0.63 0.68
C GLU A 25 19.84 0.02 1.51
N ILE A 26 18.86 -0.61 0.86
CA ILE A 26 17.83 -1.39 1.53
C ILE A 26 18.47 -2.51 2.36
N LEU A 27 19.36 -3.32 1.80
CA LEU A 27 19.91 -4.47 2.52
C LEU A 27 20.71 -4.09 3.77
N GLU A 28 21.42 -2.96 3.73
CA GLU A 28 22.28 -2.52 4.83
C GLU A 28 21.55 -1.73 5.92
N ASN A 29 20.54 -0.94 5.56
CA ASN A 29 19.90 0.02 6.47
C ASN A 29 18.47 -0.37 6.89
N SER A 30 17.98 -1.53 6.42
CA SER A 30 16.71 -2.08 6.86
C SER A 30 16.83 -2.85 8.15
N GLU A 31 15.76 -2.83 8.94
CA GLU A 31 15.73 -3.40 10.28
C GLU A 31 14.57 -4.37 10.44
N LEU A 32 14.85 -5.54 11.03
CA LEU A 32 13.81 -6.40 11.59
C LEU A 32 13.67 -6.06 13.07
N THR A 33 12.68 -5.23 13.39
CA THR A 33 12.50 -4.68 14.74
C THR A 33 11.98 -5.76 15.69
N ARG A 34 10.96 -6.53 15.28
CA ARG A 34 10.42 -7.66 16.04
C ARG A 34 9.59 -8.59 15.15
N VAL A 35 9.31 -9.79 15.65
CA VAL A 35 8.34 -10.73 15.10
C VAL A 35 7.29 -11.01 16.16
N ASP A 36 6.05 -10.62 15.90
CA ASP A 36 4.93 -10.85 16.80
C ASP A 36 4.31 -12.22 16.52
N VAL A 37 4.48 -13.15 17.46
CA VAL A 37 3.93 -14.52 17.35
C VAL A 37 2.62 -14.60 18.11
N LYS A 38 1.53 -14.78 17.38
CA LYS A 38 0.22 -15.08 17.96
C LYS A 38 -0.03 -16.59 17.87
N THR A 39 0.02 -17.25 19.01
CA THR A 39 -0.17 -18.70 19.11
C THR A 39 -1.63 -19.12 18.92
N SER A 40 -2.59 -18.24 19.24
CA SER A 40 -4.02 -18.52 19.17
C SER A 40 -4.53 -18.81 17.76
N ASP A 41 -4.05 -18.05 16.78
CA ASP A 41 -4.41 -18.13 15.36
C ASP A 41 -3.24 -18.56 14.48
N ARG A 42 -2.10 -18.92 15.09
CA ARG A 42 -0.88 -19.35 14.40
C ARG A 42 -0.43 -18.30 13.38
N THR A 43 -0.46 -17.03 13.77
CA THR A 43 -0.09 -15.89 12.91
C THR A 43 1.23 -15.27 13.37
N TRP A 44 2.11 -15.00 12.43
CA TRP A 44 3.36 -14.26 12.65
C TRP A 44 3.28 -12.91 11.95
N VAL A 45 3.57 -11.82 12.68
CA VAL A 45 3.62 -10.47 12.11
C VAL A 45 5.05 -9.93 12.20
N PHE A 46 5.71 -9.81 11.06
CA PHE A 46 7.04 -9.24 10.96
C PHE A 46 6.94 -7.71 10.94
N GLN A 47 7.62 -7.06 11.88
CA GLN A 47 7.72 -5.60 11.93
C GLN A 47 9.07 -5.18 11.33
N ILE A 48 9.01 -4.62 10.13
CA ILE A 48 10.19 -4.31 9.31
C ILE A 48 10.25 -2.81 9.06
N THR A 49 11.44 -2.24 9.17
CA THR A 49 11.70 -0.84 8.84
C THR A 49 12.61 -0.75 7.62
N PHE A 50 12.20 -0.03 6.59
CA PHE A 50 13.01 0.28 5.41
C PHE A 50 13.56 1.72 5.48
N PRO A 51 14.76 1.99 4.92
CA PRO A 51 15.29 3.35 4.82
C PRO A 51 14.43 4.22 3.88
N HIS A 52 13.94 3.67 2.77
CA HIS A 52 13.05 4.32 1.82
C HIS A 52 12.02 3.33 1.26
N PHE A 53 11.06 3.81 0.47
CA PHE A 53 10.06 2.94 -0.16
C PHE A 53 10.68 1.97 -1.16
N LEU A 54 10.17 0.73 -1.18
CA LEU A 54 10.44 -0.23 -2.24
C LEU A 54 9.56 0.07 -3.46
N THR A 55 10.04 -0.27 -4.66
CA THR A 55 9.15 -0.37 -5.83
C THR A 55 8.06 -1.41 -5.54
N ILE A 56 6.90 -1.28 -6.19
CA ILE A 56 5.81 -2.24 -6.00
C ILE A 56 6.25 -3.67 -6.33
N GLU A 57 7.11 -3.83 -7.34
CA GLU A 57 7.69 -5.12 -7.73
C GLU A 57 8.54 -5.72 -6.62
N ASN A 58 9.47 -4.93 -6.05
CA ASN A 58 10.33 -5.39 -4.96
C ASN A 58 9.53 -5.67 -3.68
N TYR A 59 8.51 -4.88 -3.39
CA TYR A 59 7.62 -5.13 -2.26
C TYR A 59 6.82 -6.42 -2.41
N LEU A 60 6.25 -6.66 -3.59
CA LEU A 60 5.52 -7.90 -3.88
C LEU A 60 6.44 -9.11 -3.85
N LEU A 61 7.66 -8.98 -4.38
CA LEU A 61 8.67 -10.02 -4.32
C LEU A 61 9.06 -10.34 -2.87
N PHE A 62 9.34 -9.31 -2.06
CA PHE A 62 9.70 -9.46 -0.65
C PHE A 62 8.58 -10.12 0.16
N THR A 63 7.35 -9.59 0.07
CA THR A 63 6.19 -10.13 0.78
C THR A 63 5.81 -11.53 0.30
N GLY A 64 5.96 -11.82 -0.99
CA GLY A 64 5.79 -13.17 -1.53
C GLY A 64 6.82 -14.15 -0.97
N ALA A 65 8.10 -13.76 -0.97
CA ALA A 65 9.20 -14.61 -0.50
C ALA A 65 9.09 -14.95 1.00
N ILE A 66 8.76 -13.97 1.84
CA ILE A 66 8.59 -14.20 3.28
C ILE A 66 7.35 -15.06 3.58
N ILE A 67 6.25 -14.87 2.85
CA ILE A 67 5.08 -15.73 3.00
C ILE A 67 5.44 -17.16 2.57
N GLU A 68 6.09 -17.34 1.41
CA GLU A 68 6.45 -18.65 0.88
C GLU A 68 7.36 -19.44 1.83
N GLU A 69 8.36 -18.78 2.43
CA GLU A 69 9.30 -19.42 3.35
C GLU A 69 8.62 -19.89 4.64
N PHE A 70 7.70 -19.09 5.20
CA PHE A 70 7.13 -19.36 6.53
C PHE A 70 5.68 -19.88 6.52
N LYS A 71 5.01 -20.01 5.36
CA LYS A 71 3.60 -20.46 5.24
C LYS A 71 3.32 -21.83 5.85
N THR A 72 4.32 -22.71 5.90
CA THR A 72 4.17 -24.05 6.49
C THR A 72 4.09 -24.00 8.01
N ILE A 73 4.56 -22.91 8.61
CA ILE A 73 4.68 -22.69 10.06
C ILE A 73 3.59 -21.77 10.57
N ALA A 74 3.23 -20.71 9.85
CA ALA A 74 2.25 -19.72 10.31
C ALA A 74 1.54 -19.00 9.15
N ASP A 75 0.43 -18.34 9.45
CA ASP A 75 -0.10 -17.27 8.62
C ASP A 75 0.81 -16.04 8.76
N VAL A 76 1.48 -15.65 7.67
CA VAL A 76 2.55 -14.64 7.70
C VAL A 76 2.00 -13.30 7.26
N LYS A 77 2.26 -12.28 8.08
CA LYS A 77 1.94 -10.88 7.77
C LYS A 77 3.17 -10.03 7.97
N CYS A 78 3.23 -8.95 7.20
CA CYS A 78 4.27 -7.94 7.35
C CYS A 78 3.61 -6.59 7.63
N ASN A 79 4.24 -5.86 8.53
CA ASN A 79 3.97 -4.46 8.78
C ASN A 79 5.26 -3.70 8.52
N PHE A 80 5.18 -2.68 7.68
CA PHE A 80 6.33 -1.91 7.26
C PHE A 80 6.31 -0.51 7.88
N THR A 81 7.50 -0.03 8.20
CA THR A 81 7.76 1.37 8.54
C THR A 81 8.80 1.89 7.56
N VAL A 82 8.63 3.11 7.05
CA VAL A 82 9.61 3.73 6.14
C VAL A 82 10.16 4.98 6.78
N LYS A 83 11.49 5.12 6.84
CA LYS A 83 12.19 6.26 7.47
C LYS A 83 12.11 7.52 6.61
N ASP A 84 12.59 7.44 5.36
CA ASP A 84 12.51 8.54 4.39
C ASP A 84 11.22 8.44 3.55
N LYS A 85 10.38 9.47 3.67
CA LYS A 85 9.08 9.55 3.00
C LYS A 85 9.03 10.62 1.92
N THR A 86 10.17 11.17 1.50
CA THR A 86 10.24 12.30 0.55
C THR A 86 9.45 12.05 -0.74
N ASN A 87 9.48 10.81 -1.26
CA ASN A 87 8.79 10.44 -2.50
C ASN A 87 7.47 9.69 -2.29
N GLN A 88 6.85 9.79 -1.10
CA GLN A 88 5.66 8.99 -0.74
C GLN A 88 4.56 9.05 -1.81
N ASP A 89 4.33 10.22 -2.40
CA ASP A 89 3.23 10.46 -3.32
C ASP A 89 3.31 9.56 -4.57
N GLU A 90 4.50 9.47 -5.18
CA GLU A 90 4.72 8.67 -6.37
C GLU A 90 4.53 7.17 -6.08
N PHE A 91 5.09 6.71 -4.96
CA PHE A 91 4.95 5.31 -4.54
C PHE A 91 3.51 4.99 -4.15
N ALA A 92 2.80 5.91 -3.48
CA ALA A 92 1.43 5.69 -3.04
C ALA A 92 0.50 5.45 -4.23
N ILE A 93 0.66 6.23 -5.30
CA ILE A 93 -0.08 6.05 -6.55
C ILE A 93 0.22 4.67 -7.18
N LYS A 94 1.50 4.28 -7.24
CA LYS A 94 1.91 2.97 -7.79
C LYS A 94 1.38 1.78 -6.97
N TYR A 95 1.26 1.94 -5.65
CA TYR A 95 0.78 0.92 -4.73
C TYR A 95 -0.74 0.79 -4.67
N PHE A 96 -1.48 1.76 -5.19
CA PHE A 96 -2.93 1.84 -5.03
C PHE A 96 -3.66 0.55 -5.42
N SER A 97 -3.34 -0.02 -6.58
CA SER A 97 -3.96 -1.27 -7.03
C SER A 97 -3.75 -2.43 -6.05
N HIS A 98 -2.55 -2.53 -5.48
CA HIS A 98 -2.24 -3.53 -4.47
C HIS A 98 -3.01 -3.28 -3.17
N CYS A 99 -3.02 -2.04 -2.67
CA CYS A 99 -3.75 -1.69 -1.45
C CYS A 99 -5.25 -1.95 -1.58
N ILE A 100 -5.84 -1.69 -2.76
CA ILE A 100 -7.23 -2.04 -3.08
C ILE A 100 -7.45 -3.56 -3.01
N ASP A 101 -6.50 -4.36 -3.48
CA ASP A 101 -6.62 -5.82 -3.41
C ASP A 101 -6.63 -6.38 -1.99
N GLN A 102 -5.99 -5.69 -1.04
CA GLN A 102 -6.02 -6.06 0.38
C GLN A 102 -7.35 -5.75 1.08
N THR A 103 -8.23 -4.96 0.46
CA THR A 103 -9.55 -4.63 1.03
C THR A 103 -10.55 -5.78 0.87
N LYS A 104 -11.61 -5.78 1.69
CA LYS A 104 -12.73 -6.74 1.59
C LYS A 104 -13.81 -6.33 0.56
N LEU A 105 -13.49 -5.41 -0.34
CA LEU A 105 -14.41 -4.92 -1.36
C LEU A 105 -14.76 -6.01 -2.38
N SER A 106 -15.93 -5.89 -2.99
CA SER A 106 -16.33 -6.78 -4.09
C SER A 106 -15.40 -6.61 -5.30
N PRO A 107 -15.18 -7.66 -6.12
CA PRO A 107 -14.33 -7.58 -7.30
C PRO A 107 -14.71 -6.45 -8.26
N LYS A 108 -16.01 -6.16 -8.40
CA LYS A 108 -16.53 -5.05 -9.21
C LYS A 108 -16.05 -3.70 -8.68
N VAL A 109 -16.19 -3.45 -7.38
CA VAL A 109 -15.77 -2.20 -6.75
C VAL A 109 -14.25 -2.03 -6.85
N LYS A 110 -13.47 -3.10 -6.63
CA LYS A 110 -12.02 -3.08 -6.83
C LYS A 110 -11.64 -2.68 -8.26
N GLY A 111 -12.29 -3.29 -9.25
CA GLY A 111 -12.07 -2.99 -10.66
C GLY A 111 -12.37 -1.53 -11.01
N GLN A 112 -13.46 -0.96 -10.50
CA GLN A 112 -13.79 0.45 -10.71
C GLN A 112 -12.78 1.39 -10.06
N LEU A 113 -12.35 1.11 -8.82
CA LEU A 113 -11.38 1.94 -8.10
C LEU A 113 -10.02 1.96 -8.81
N LYS A 114 -9.53 0.81 -9.30
CA LYS A 114 -8.24 0.69 -10.01
C LYS A 114 -8.15 1.51 -11.30
N GLN A 115 -9.28 1.92 -11.87
CA GLN A 115 -9.34 2.75 -13.08
C GLN A 115 -9.37 4.24 -12.77
N LYS A 116 -9.43 4.63 -11.49
CA LYS A 116 -9.55 6.04 -11.10
C LYS A 116 -8.22 6.76 -11.20
N ARG A 117 -8.31 8.04 -11.55
CA ARG A 117 -7.19 8.97 -11.43
C ARG A 117 -6.97 9.27 -9.95
N LEU A 118 -5.70 9.24 -9.55
CA LEU A 118 -5.27 9.49 -8.18
C LEU A 118 -4.46 10.78 -8.14
N ILE A 119 -4.65 11.55 -7.07
CA ILE A 119 -3.89 12.76 -6.81
C ILE A 119 -3.48 12.72 -5.34
N MET A 120 -2.20 12.96 -5.08
CA MET A 120 -1.70 13.09 -3.72
C MET A 120 -1.66 14.57 -3.33
N SER A 121 -2.05 14.86 -2.09
CA SER A 121 -1.96 16.18 -1.50
C SER A 121 -1.42 16.03 -0.08
N GLY A 122 -0.10 15.94 0.03
CA GLY A 122 0.57 15.61 1.30
C GLY A 122 0.24 14.18 1.74
N ASP A 123 -0.40 14.04 2.89
CA ASP A 123 -0.83 12.75 3.45
C ASP A 123 -2.27 12.36 3.07
N VAL A 124 -2.89 13.11 2.15
CA VAL A 124 -4.26 12.87 1.67
C VAL A 124 -4.22 12.29 0.26
N LEU A 125 -4.82 11.10 0.10
CA LEU A 125 -5.04 10.48 -1.21
C LEU A 125 -6.42 10.89 -1.76
N LYS A 126 -6.42 11.58 -2.89
CA LYS A 126 -7.63 11.97 -3.60
C LYS A 126 -7.91 11.00 -4.75
N VAL A 127 -9.12 10.48 -4.79
CA VAL A 127 -9.60 9.56 -5.82
C VAL A 127 -10.68 10.27 -6.64
N MET A 128 -10.39 10.51 -7.92
CA MET A 128 -11.30 11.26 -8.79
C MET A 128 -12.46 10.37 -9.26
N CYS A 129 -13.67 10.77 -8.93
CA CYS A 129 -14.93 10.11 -9.25
C CYS A 129 -15.64 10.83 -10.40
N GLN A 130 -16.50 10.11 -11.12
CA GLN A 130 -17.23 10.65 -12.26
C GLN A 130 -18.48 11.44 -11.86
N ASN A 131 -19.12 11.08 -10.74
CA ASN A 131 -20.32 11.74 -10.23
C ASN A 131 -20.46 11.55 -8.71
N ASP A 132 -21.39 12.29 -8.11
CA ASP A 132 -21.60 12.29 -6.67
C ASP A 132 -22.11 10.94 -6.14
N VAL A 133 -22.88 10.20 -6.94
CA VAL A 133 -23.39 8.87 -6.56
C VAL A 133 -22.22 7.89 -6.38
N GLU A 134 -21.26 7.91 -7.32
CA GLU A 134 -20.05 7.11 -7.25
C GLU A 134 -19.15 7.52 -6.08
N ARG A 135 -18.97 8.83 -5.88
CA ARG A 135 -18.21 9.39 -4.75
C ARG A 135 -18.75 8.84 -3.42
N ASP A 136 -20.05 8.99 -3.20
CA ASP A 136 -20.70 8.59 -1.94
C ASP A 136 -20.69 7.06 -1.76
N HIS A 137 -20.73 6.31 -2.85
CA HIS A 137 -20.60 4.86 -2.82
C HIS A 137 -19.20 4.43 -2.35
N PHE A 138 -18.14 4.98 -2.94
CA PHE A 138 -16.77 4.59 -2.57
C PHE A 138 -16.36 5.07 -1.19
N ASP A 139 -16.75 6.29 -0.81
CA ASP A 139 -16.44 6.83 0.52
C ASP A 139 -16.97 5.92 1.64
N LYS A 140 -18.22 5.46 1.50
CA LYS A 140 -18.83 4.50 2.43
C LYS A 140 -18.18 3.11 2.36
N ALA A 141 -17.75 2.69 1.18
CA ALA A 141 -17.31 1.33 0.96
C ALA A 141 -15.88 1.06 1.47
N CYS A 142 -14.92 1.98 1.27
CA CYS A 142 -13.51 1.61 1.37
C CYS A 142 -12.60 2.52 2.19
N ASN A 143 -13.03 3.72 2.60
CA ASN A 143 -12.15 4.74 3.16
C ASN A 143 -11.23 4.20 4.29
N GLY A 144 -11.82 3.61 5.34
CA GLY A 144 -11.04 3.04 6.45
C GLY A 144 -10.18 1.82 6.08
N SER A 145 -10.70 0.93 5.24
CA SER A 145 -9.95 -0.29 4.84
C SER A 145 -8.75 0.02 3.95
N LEU A 146 -8.85 1.06 3.10
CA LEU A 146 -7.79 1.47 2.20
C LEU A 146 -6.66 2.17 2.97
N ILE A 147 -7.01 3.04 3.92
CA ILE A 147 -6.03 3.67 4.83
C ILE A 147 -5.23 2.59 5.57
N ALA A 148 -5.90 1.58 6.12
CA ALA A 148 -5.22 0.48 6.82
C ALA A 148 -4.27 -0.30 5.91
N ALA A 149 -4.66 -0.57 4.66
CA ALA A 149 -3.81 -1.25 3.69
C ALA A 149 -2.55 -0.43 3.34
N TYR A 150 -2.68 0.89 3.19
CA TYR A 150 -1.54 1.79 2.98
C TYR A 150 -0.61 1.85 4.19
N GLN A 151 -1.17 1.97 5.39
CA GLN A 151 -0.40 1.98 6.63
C GLN A 151 0.38 0.68 6.83
N GLN A 152 -0.20 -0.46 6.48
CA GLN A 152 0.50 -1.74 6.52
C GLN A 152 1.72 -1.76 5.60
N CYS A 153 1.64 -1.10 4.44
CA CYS A 153 2.74 -0.96 3.48
C CYS A 153 3.77 0.13 3.89
N GLY A 154 3.57 0.82 5.02
CA GLY A 154 4.48 1.84 5.55
C GLY A 154 4.20 3.29 5.11
N PHE A 155 3.10 3.52 4.38
CA PHE A 155 2.68 4.86 3.98
C PHE A 155 1.99 5.59 5.12
N ASN A 156 2.26 6.89 5.26
CA ASN A 156 1.52 7.77 6.15
C ASN A 156 0.41 8.48 5.37
N ILE A 157 -0.67 7.75 5.10
CA ILE A 157 -1.91 8.33 4.56
C ILE A 157 -2.86 8.53 5.72
N SER A 158 -3.23 9.79 5.99
CA SER A 158 -4.15 10.14 7.07
C SER A 158 -5.60 10.08 6.63
N LYS A 159 -5.86 10.30 5.33
CA LYS A 159 -7.22 10.36 4.78
C LYS A 159 -7.26 9.95 3.31
N VAL A 160 -8.33 9.28 2.92
CA VAL A 160 -8.74 9.12 1.51
C VAL A 160 -9.96 9.99 1.27
N VAL A 161 -9.93 10.79 0.21
CA VAL A 161 -11.03 11.67 -0.20
C VAL A 161 -11.47 11.32 -1.60
N PHE A 162 -12.77 11.20 -1.81
CA PHE A 162 -13.36 11.02 -3.13
C PHE A 162 -13.87 12.39 -3.61
N GLU A 163 -13.43 12.82 -4.79
CA GLU A 163 -13.80 14.14 -5.35
C GLU A 163 -14.34 13.96 -6.76
N THR A 164 -15.36 14.74 -7.14
CA THR A 164 -15.84 14.82 -8.51
C THR A 164 -15.09 15.92 -9.25
N ASP A 165 -14.63 15.64 -10.46
CA ASP A 165 -13.97 16.66 -11.27
C ASP A 165 -15.04 17.62 -11.80
N SER A 166 -15.26 18.73 -11.10
CA SER A 166 -16.31 19.70 -11.45
C SER A 166 -16.06 20.35 -12.82
N ALA A 167 -14.83 20.29 -13.35
CA ALA A 167 -14.49 20.87 -14.64
C ALA A 167 -14.95 20.04 -15.85
N VAL A 168 -15.28 18.75 -15.67
CA VAL A 168 -15.72 17.89 -16.79
C VAL A 168 -17.23 18.02 -17.04
N ASN A 169 -18.02 18.37 -16.02
CA ASN A 169 -19.48 18.44 -16.14
C ASN A 169 -19.98 19.66 -16.93
N ASP A 170 -19.25 20.78 -16.92
CA ASP A 170 -19.63 21.99 -17.66
C ASP A 170 -19.40 21.87 -19.19
N GLY A 171 -18.46 21.02 -19.62
CA GLY A 171 -18.15 20.83 -21.04
C GLY A 171 -19.26 20.09 -21.82
N ASP A 172 -19.93 19.13 -21.17
CA ASP A 172 -21.03 18.38 -21.78
C ASP A 172 -22.35 19.19 -21.81
N LEU A 173 -22.58 20.06 -20.82
CA LEU A 173 -23.71 21.00 -20.82
C LEU A 173 -23.59 22.06 -21.92
N ALA A 174 -22.40 22.62 -22.13
CA ALA A 174 -22.16 23.63 -23.17
C ALA A 174 -22.29 23.07 -24.61
N SER A 175 -22.00 21.77 -24.81
CA SER A 175 -22.15 21.11 -26.11
C SER A 175 -23.62 20.86 -26.50
N LEU A 176 -24.48 20.65 -25.50
CA LEU A 176 -25.92 20.45 -25.67
C LEU A 176 -26.68 21.76 -25.92
N GLU A 177 -26.23 22.88 -25.38
CA GLU A 177 -26.85 24.20 -25.61
C GLU A 177 -26.46 24.81 -26.99
N ALA A 178 -25.37 24.36 -27.60
CA ALA A 178 -24.94 24.84 -28.93
C ALA A 178 -25.74 24.25 -30.11
N HIS A 179 -26.72 23.38 -29.85
CA HIS A 179 -27.54 22.71 -30.87
C HIS A 179 -29.06 23.01 -30.76
N ILE A 180 -29.45 24.11 -30.10
CA ILE A 180 -30.83 24.64 -30.09
C ILE A 180 -30.84 26.01 -30.78
#